data_AF-A0A2N1V5G3-F1
#
_entry.id   AF-A0A2N1V5G3-F1
#
_cell.length_a   1.000
_cell.length_b   1.000
_cell.length_c   1.000
_cell.angle_alpha   90.00
_cell.angle_beta   90.00
_cell.angle_gamma   90.00
#
_symmetry.space_group_name_H-M   'P 1'
#
loop_
_entity.id
_entity.type
_entity.pdbx_description
1 polymer ?
#
loop_
_entity_poly.entity_id
_entity_poly.type
_entity_poly.pdbx_seq_one_letter_code
_entity_poly.pdbx_strand_id
1 'polypeptide(L)'
;MALSLREYYAFWAADLLQKDLLPIAIETAGLPAHTRLADLQALNLFRPEPDIVRDVCGSKAAFNCSECLLFAAVLHAEALCRTPLDKNIADLDEASSIAACIQGLIWRDALAYAEIIELESALDQCLEGSDEAEAQWQKWLMTEAAVKDAQAAFLKNCANDLFY
;
A
#
# COMPACT_ATOMS: atom_id res chain seq x y z
N MET A 1 -31.86 1.79 -7.13
CA MET A 1 -31.72 0.60 -6.26
C MET A 1 -30.62 0.95 -5.27
N ALA A 2 -30.91 1.02 -3.97
CA ALA A 2 -29.92 1.44 -2.97
C ALA A 2 -28.81 0.38 -2.83
N LEU A 3 -27.58 0.81 -2.60
CA LEU A 3 -26.48 -0.06 -2.21
C LEU A 3 -26.64 -0.45 -0.73
N SER A 4 -26.21 -1.66 -0.35
CA SER A 4 -26.09 -2.02 1.06
C SER A 4 -24.94 -1.24 1.70
N LEU A 5 -24.94 -1.10 3.03
CA LEU A 5 -23.85 -0.48 3.79
C LEU A 5 -22.47 -1.09 3.42
N ARG A 6 -22.43 -2.40 3.17
CA ARG A 6 -21.19 -3.10 2.74
C ARG A 6 -20.77 -2.72 1.33
N GLU A 7 -21.73 -2.62 0.40
CA GLU A 7 -21.46 -2.19 -0.97
C GLU A 7 -20.95 -0.73 -1.00
N TYR A 8 -21.45 0.14 -0.11
CA TYR A 8 -20.93 1.51 0.04
C TYR A 8 -19.48 1.54 0.54
N TYR A 9 -19.15 0.75 1.56
CA TYR A 9 -17.77 0.69 2.05
C TYR A 9 -16.80 0.14 1.00
N ALA A 10 -17.20 -0.90 0.26
CA ALA A 10 -16.39 -1.46 -0.81
C ALA A 10 -16.15 -0.44 -1.94
N PHE A 11 -17.18 0.31 -2.33
CA PHE A 11 -17.07 1.39 -3.32
C PHE A 11 -16.10 2.49 -2.85
N TRP A 12 -16.29 3.01 -1.63
CA TRP A 12 -15.43 4.07 -1.10
C TRP A 12 -13.99 3.60 -0.84
N ALA A 13 -13.79 2.32 -0.52
CA ALA A 13 -12.45 1.74 -0.38
C ALA A 13 -11.73 1.61 -1.73
N ALA A 14 -12.45 1.26 -2.80
CA ALA A 14 -11.90 1.28 -4.16
C ALA A 14 -11.51 2.70 -4.58
N ASP A 15 -12.35 3.70 -4.27
CA ASP A 15 -12.06 5.11 -4.54
C ASP A 15 -10.82 5.59 -3.78
N LEU A 16 -10.72 5.28 -2.47
CA LEU A 16 -9.57 5.58 -1.63
C LEU A 16 -8.28 4.97 -2.21
N LEU A 17 -8.33 3.71 -2.65
CA LEU A 17 -7.18 3.05 -3.29
C LEU A 17 -6.74 3.77 -4.57
N GLN A 18 -7.69 4.10 -5.44
CA GLN A 18 -7.39 4.65 -6.77
C GLN A 18 -6.99 6.12 -6.75
N LYS A 19 -7.69 6.94 -5.96
CA LYS A 19 -7.57 8.41 -6.00
C LYS A 19 -6.63 8.99 -4.96
N ASP A 20 -6.42 8.30 -3.84
CA ASP A 20 -5.61 8.82 -2.74
C ASP A 20 -4.36 7.97 -2.52
N LEU A 21 -4.51 6.67 -2.24
CA LEU A 21 -3.39 5.82 -1.84
C LEU A 21 -2.43 5.50 -2.99
N LEU A 22 -2.94 5.25 -4.20
CA LEU A 22 -2.10 4.98 -5.38
C LEU A 22 -1.22 6.19 -5.76
N PRO A 23 -1.74 7.43 -5.85
CA PRO A 23 -0.91 8.61 -6.09
C PRO A 23 0.19 8.81 -5.04
N ILE A 24 -0.14 8.65 -3.74
CA ILE A 24 0.85 8.71 -2.66
C ILE A 24 1.95 7.67 -2.91
N ALA A 25 1.59 6.44 -3.27
CA ALA A 25 2.57 5.39 -3.53
C ALA A 25 3.46 5.66 -4.75
N ILE A 26 2.89 6.16 -5.84
CA ILE A 26 3.64 6.53 -7.06
C ILE A 26 4.66 7.63 -6.76
N GLU A 27 4.23 8.70 -6.07
CA GLU A 27 5.09 9.81 -5.68
C GLU A 27 6.22 9.33 -4.76
N THR A 28 5.88 8.54 -3.75
CA THR A 28 6.86 8.05 -2.76
C THR A 28 7.88 7.11 -3.37
N ALA A 29 7.46 6.25 -4.31
CA ALA A 29 8.34 5.37 -5.07
C ALA A 29 9.21 6.12 -6.09
N GLY A 30 9.07 7.44 -6.23
CA GLY A 30 9.81 8.25 -7.21
C GLY A 30 9.42 7.98 -8.66
N LEU A 31 8.23 7.43 -8.88
CA LEU A 31 7.74 7.12 -10.22
C LEU A 31 7.08 8.36 -10.86
N PRO A 32 7.03 8.45 -12.20
CA PRO A 32 6.35 9.55 -12.87
C PRO A 32 4.88 9.67 -12.45
N ALA A 33 4.38 10.89 -12.21
CA ALA A 33 3.00 11.12 -11.76
C ALA A 33 1.91 10.57 -12.71
N HIS A 34 2.26 10.29 -13.97
CA HIS A 34 1.38 9.70 -14.97
C HIS A 34 1.50 8.17 -15.10
N THR A 35 2.23 7.52 -14.19
CA THR A 35 2.37 6.06 -14.13
C THR A 35 1.00 5.43 -13.99
N ARG A 36 0.65 4.54 -14.92
CA ARG A 36 -0.65 3.86 -14.95
C ARG A 36 -0.56 2.52 -14.21
N LEU A 37 -1.70 1.97 -13.83
CA LEU A 37 -1.78 0.64 -13.24
C LEU A 37 -1.10 -0.44 -14.11
N ALA A 38 -1.29 -0.38 -15.42
CA ALA A 38 -0.66 -1.32 -16.36
C ALA A 38 0.88 -1.24 -16.32
N ASP A 39 1.44 -0.05 -16.10
CA ASP A 39 2.90 0.13 -15.99
C ASP A 39 3.41 -0.52 -14.70
N LEU A 40 2.68 -0.37 -13.59
CA LEU A 40 3.01 -1.01 -12.32
C LEU A 40 2.88 -2.53 -12.39
N GLN A 41 1.85 -3.05 -13.07
CA GLN A 41 1.67 -4.48 -13.29
C GLN A 41 2.81 -5.08 -14.13
N ALA A 42 3.31 -4.33 -15.12
CA ALA A 42 4.45 -4.75 -15.95
C ALA A 42 5.76 -4.89 -15.16
N LEU A 43 5.89 -4.24 -14.00
CA LEU A 43 7.05 -4.39 -13.11
C LEU A 43 7.13 -5.78 -12.45
N ASN A 44 6.05 -6.58 -12.49
CA ASN A 44 5.97 -7.91 -11.88
C ASN A 44 6.47 -7.93 -10.42
N LEU A 45 6.08 -6.90 -9.64
CA LEU A 45 6.50 -6.75 -8.26
C LEU A 45 6.00 -7.93 -7.42
N PHE A 46 6.89 -8.47 -6.59
CA PHE A 46 6.51 -9.51 -5.65
C PHE A 46 5.52 -8.94 -4.64
N ARG A 47 4.38 -9.61 -4.52
CA ARG A 47 3.38 -9.32 -3.50
C ARG A 47 3.55 -10.32 -2.36
N PRO A 48 3.87 -9.89 -1.13
CA PRO A 48 3.86 -10.79 0.01
C PRO A 48 2.42 -11.26 0.25
N GLU A 49 2.18 -12.57 0.26
CA GLU A 49 0.88 -13.08 0.72
C GLU A 49 0.76 -12.83 2.23
N PRO A 50 -0.42 -12.47 2.76
CA PRO A 50 -0.61 -12.20 4.20
C PRO A 50 -0.13 -13.34 5.10
N ASP A 51 -0.27 -14.58 4.61
CA ASP A 51 0.10 -15.80 5.32
C ASP A 51 1.61 -16.06 5.23
N ILE A 52 2.24 -15.56 4.16
CA ILE A 52 3.67 -15.68 3.85
C ILE A 52 4.52 -14.62 4.55
N VAL A 53 3.92 -13.52 5.03
CA VAL A 53 4.59 -12.54 5.92
C VAL A 53 5.22 -13.22 7.16
N ARG A 54 4.73 -14.42 7.53
CA ARG A 54 5.32 -15.24 8.60
C ARG A 54 6.41 -16.22 8.18
N ASP A 55 6.38 -16.74 6.94
CA ASP A 55 7.18 -17.92 6.54
C ASP A 55 8.20 -17.67 5.42
N VAL A 56 8.03 -16.65 4.56
CA VAL A 56 9.06 -16.26 3.58
C VAL A 56 9.63 -14.91 4.01
N CYS A 57 10.88 -14.96 4.47
CA CYS A 57 11.72 -13.91 5.05
C CYS A 57 11.67 -13.85 6.59
N GLY A 58 12.63 -14.52 7.22
CA GLY A 58 13.11 -14.06 8.52
C GLY A 58 13.61 -12.61 8.43
N SER A 59 13.42 -11.86 9.51
CA SER A 59 14.11 -10.60 9.87
C SER A 59 13.67 -9.32 9.12
N LYS A 60 13.38 -8.23 9.85
CA LYS A 60 13.28 -6.81 9.44
C LYS A 60 12.34 -6.34 8.29
N ALA A 61 12.30 -6.90 7.09
CA ALA A 61 11.49 -6.33 5.99
C ALA A 61 9.98 -6.38 6.26
N ALA A 62 9.48 -7.52 6.74
CA ALA A 62 8.09 -7.66 7.17
C ALA A 62 7.72 -6.72 8.33
N PHE A 63 8.66 -6.51 9.26
CA PHE A 63 8.52 -5.56 10.35
C PHE A 63 8.43 -4.12 9.82
N ASN A 64 9.34 -3.73 8.93
CA ASN A 64 9.34 -2.43 8.26
C ASN A 64 8.01 -2.16 7.55
N CYS A 65 7.51 -3.11 6.74
CA CYS A 65 6.19 -2.96 6.11
C CYS A 65 5.06 -2.77 7.14
N SER A 66 5.12 -3.42 8.31
CA SER A 66 4.11 -3.25 9.37
C SER A 66 4.16 -1.88 10.06
N GLU A 67 5.31 -1.20 10.03
CA GLU A 67 5.47 0.17 10.54
C GLU A 67 5.02 1.22 9.52
N CYS A 68 4.93 0.86 8.23
CA CYS A 68 4.45 1.75 7.19
C CYS A 68 2.92 1.90 7.24
N LEU A 69 2.42 3.07 7.64
CA LEU A 69 0.99 3.35 7.74
C LEU A 69 0.25 3.17 6.41
N LEU A 70 0.89 3.51 5.28
CA LEU A 70 0.32 3.30 3.95
C LEU A 70 0.06 1.82 3.68
N PHE A 71 0.98 0.94 4.08
CA PHE A 71 0.83 -0.51 3.90
C PHE A 71 -0.41 -1.04 4.66
N ALA A 72 -0.56 -0.62 5.93
CA ALA A 72 -1.74 -0.96 6.73
C ALA A 72 -3.04 -0.40 6.13
N ALA A 73 -3.03 0.85 5.64
CA ALA A 73 -4.18 1.47 5.00
C ALA A 73 -4.64 0.70 3.74
N VAL A 74 -3.69 0.26 2.91
CA VAL A 74 -3.98 -0.51 1.70
C VAL A 74 -4.53 -1.89 2.04
N LEU A 75 -3.98 -2.58 3.06
CA LEU A 75 -4.52 -3.87 3.53
C LEU A 75 -5.97 -3.73 4.00
N HIS A 76 -6.29 -2.68 4.75
CA HIS A 76 -7.65 -2.42 5.21
C HIS A 76 -8.60 -2.12 4.05
N ALA A 77 -8.21 -1.27 3.10
CA ALA A 77 -9.04 -0.94 1.94
C ALA A 77 -9.29 -2.18 1.06
N GLU A 78 -8.26 -3.00 0.81
CA GLU A 78 -8.39 -4.23 0.05
C GLU A 78 -9.34 -5.23 0.72
N ALA A 79 -9.26 -5.38 2.05
CA ALA A 79 -10.15 -6.27 2.80
C ALA A 79 -11.63 -5.87 2.64
N LEU A 80 -11.93 -4.56 2.61
CA LEU A 80 -13.27 -4.06 2.36
C LEU A 80 -13.74 -4.39 0.93
N CYS A 81 -12.86 -4.24 -0.06
CA CYS A 81 -13.17 -4.57 -1.46
C CYS A 81 -13.41 -6.07 -1.70
N ARG A 82 -12.78 -6.95 -0.92
CA ARG A 82 -12.92 -8.42 -1.05
C ARG A 82 -14.11 -9.01 -0.29
N THR A 83 -14.86 -8.19 0.44
CA THR A 83 -16.03 -8.67 1.20
C THR A 83 -17.10 -9.17 0.22
N PRO A 84 -17.70 -10.37 0.40
CA PRO A 84 -18.73 -10.87 -0.51
C PRO A 84 -19.90 -9.89 -0.63
N LEU A 85 -20.23 -9.51 -1.88
CA LEU A 85 -21.33 -8.61 -2.21
C LEU A 85 -22.42 -9.34 -2.98
N ASP A 86 -23.67 -8.91 -2.77
CA ASP A 86 -24.83 -9.43 -3.49
C ASP A 86 -24.86 -8.99 -4.96
N LYS A 87 -24.09 -7.95 -5.30
CA LYS A 87 -23.95 -7.39 -6.65
C LYS A 87 -22.51 -7.45 -7.12
N ASN A 88 -22.35 -7.69 -8.41
CA ASN A 88 -21.06 -7.64 -9.07
C ASN A 88 -20.68 -6.17 -9.33
N ILE A 89 -19.68 -5.66 -8.60
CA ILE A 89 -19.14 -4.30 -8.80
C ILE A 89 -17.85 -4.46 -9.62
N ALA A 90 -17.88 -3.99 -10.88
CA ALA A 90 -16.78 -4.18 -11.84
C ALA A 90 -15.42 -3.60 -11.37
N ASP A 91 -15.44 -2.64 -10.44
CA ASP A 91 -14.25 -1.93 -9.97
C ASP A 91 -13.44 -2.68 -8.89
N LEU A 92 -13.93 -3.83 -8.38
CA LEU A 92 -13.28 -4.54 -7.26
C LEU A 92 -12.04 -5.34 -7.66
N ASP A 93 -12.00 -5.86 -8.88
CA ASP A 93 -10.83 -6.55 -9.42
C ASP A 93 -9.68 -5.56 -9.70
N GLU A 94 -10.03 -4.36 -10.16
CA GLU A 94 -9.08 -3.27 -10.33
C GLU A 94 -8.54 -2.78 -8.98
N ALA A 95 -9.40 -2.61 -7.97
CA ALA A 95 -8.98 -2.25 -6.61
C ALA A 95 -7.99 -3.27 -6.01
N SER A 96 -8.23 -4.57 -6.22
CA SER A 96 -7.31 -5.63 -5.78
C SER A 96 -5.96 -5.56 -6.51
N SER A 97 -5.98 -5.22 -7.78
CA SER A 97 -4.77 -5.02 -8.60
C SER A 97 -3.96 -3.80 -8.15
N ILE A 98 -4.64 -2.70 -7.82
CA ILE A 98 -4.03 -1.48 -7.26
C ILE A 98 -3.36 -1.82 -5.92
N ALA A 99 -4.09 -2.47 -5.01
CA ALA A 99 -3.57 -2.86 -3.71
C ALA A 99 -2.31 -3.75 -3.84
N ALA A 100 -2.33 -4.71 -4.76
CA ALA A 100 -1.17 -5.57 -5.04
C ALA A 100 0.05 -4.77 -5.51
N CYS A 101 -0.14 -3.80 -6.41
CA CYS A 101 0.94 -2.96 -6.91
C CYS A 101 1.55 -2.09 -5.81
N ILE A 102 0.72 -1.45 -4.98
CA ILE A 102 1.19 -0.61 -3.87
C ILE A 102 1.97 -1.47 -2.86
N GLN A 103 1.40 -2.61 -2.44
CA GLN A 103 2.08 -3.54 -1.53
C GLN A 103 3.43 -4.02 -2.09
N GLY A 104 3.50 -4.32 -3.40
CA GLY A 104 4.74 -4.73 -4.05
C GLY A 104 5.81 -3.64 -4.11
N LEU A 105 5.43 -2.38 -4.31
CA LEU A 105 6.37 -1.25 -4.27
C LEU A 105 6.97 -1.06 -2.88
N ILE A 106 6.13 -1.08 -1.85
CA ILE A 106 6.56 -0.95 -0.46
C ILE A 106 7.47 -2.13 -0.08
N TRP A 107 7.09 -3.35 -0.47
CA TRP A 107 7.86 -4.55 -0.17
C TRP A 107 9.25 -4.54 -0.83
N ARG A 108 9.33 -4.12 -2.11
CA ARG A 108 10.61 -3.95 -2.82
C ARG A 108 11.57 -3.06 -2.04
N ASP A 109 11.09 -1.90 -1.58
CA ASP A 109 11.93 -0.93 -0.88
C ASP A 109 12.25 -1.39 0.57
N ALA A 110 11.31 -2.08 1.22
CA ALA A 110 11.53 -2.66 2.55
C ALA A 110 12.58 -3.78 2.55
N LEU A 111 12.65 -4.59 1.49
CA LEU A 111 13.69 -5.60 1.31
C LEU A 111 15.06 -4.95 1.15
N ALA A 112 15.18 -3.96 0.27
CA ALA A 112 16.44 -3.24 0.05
C ALA A 112 16.96 -2.60 1.35
N TYR A 113 16.06 -2.00 2.14
CA TYR A 113 16.41 -1.44 3.44
C TYR A 113 16.79 -2.51 4.47
N ALA A 114 16.07 -3.63 4.54
CA ALA A 114 16.37 -4.71 5.48
C ALA A 114 17.75 -5.34 5.22
N GLU A 115 18.13 -5.54 3.95
CA GLU A 115 19.45 -6.02 3.56
C GLU A 115 20.57 -5.11 4.07
N ILE A 116 20.38 -3.79 4.05
CA ILE A 116 21.34 -2.81 4.57
C ILE A 116 21.52 -2.96 6.09
N ILE A 117 20.43 -2.96 6.88
CA ILE A 117 20.55 -3.06 8.35
C ILE A 117 21.22 -4.39 8.75
N GLU A 118 21.04 -5.46 7.97
CA GLU A 118 21.77 -6.71 8.20
C GLU A 118 23.25 -6.60 7.87
N LEU A 119 23.61 -5.95 6.76
CA LEU A 119 25.00 -5.70 6.37
C LEU A 119 25.73 -4.76 7.33
N GLU A 120 25.09 -3.69 7.81
CA GLU A 120 25.64 -2.77 8.82
C GLU A 120 25.91 -3.46 10.16
N SER A 121 25.04 -4.41 10.55
CA SER A 121 25.29 -5.23 11.74
C SER A 121 26.49 -6.17 11.60
N ALA A 122 26.95 -6.40 10.36
CA ALA A 122 28.06 -7.30 10.03
C ALA A 122 29.37 -6.57 9.69
N LEU A 123 29.35 -5.31 9.21
CA LEU A 123 30.55 -4.53 8.84
C LEU A 123 30.29 -3.01 8.74
N ASP A 124 31.14 -2.20 9.39
CA ASP A 124 31.15 -0.73 9.33
C ASP A 124 31.57 -0.10 7.97
N GLN A 125 31.83 -0.90 6.91
CA GLN A 125 32.55 -0.43 5.70
C GLN A 125 31.72 -0.31 4.41
N CYS A 126 30.39 -0.32 4.46
CA CYS A 126 29.53 -0.18 3.28
C CYS A 126 28.63 1.06 3.36
N LEU A 127 29.21 2.28 3.31
CA LEU A 127 28.47 3.52 3.61
C LEU A 127 27.72 4.14 2.42
N GLU A 128 28.14 3.96 1.16
CA GLU A 128 27.52 4.71 0.04
C GLU A 128 26.21 4.09 -0.51
N GLY A 129 26.04 2.76 -0.47
CA GLY A 129 24.79 2.10 -0.88
C GLY A 129 23.70 2.07 0.21
N SER A 130 24.09 2.33 1.46
CA SER A 130 23.19 2.39 2.62
C SER A 130 22.27 3.60 2.55
N ASP A 131 22.85 4.76 2.22
CA ASP A 131 22.15 6.05 2.23
C ASP A 131 20.95 6.11 1.28
N GLU A 132 21.02 5.49 0.09
CA GLU A 132 19.94 5.59 -0.91
C GLU A 132 18.69 4.80 -0.50
N ALA A 133 18.86 3.55 -0.04
CA ALA A 133 17.72 2.72 0.35
C ALA A 133 17.17 3.10 1.73
N GLU A 134 18.00 3.60 2.66
CA GLU A 134 17.49 4.25 3.87
C GLU A 134 16.70 5.51 3.53
N ALA A 135 17.24 6.41 2.69
CA ALA A 135 16.53 7.62 2.28
C ALA A 135 15.20 7.28 1.58
N GLN A 136 15.17 6.24 0.75
CA GLN A 136 13.96 5.76 0.12
C GLN A 136 12.96 5.21 1.16
N TRP A 137 13.42 4.44 2.16
CA TRP A 137 12.56 3.96 3.24
C TRP A 137 11.99 5.10 4.09
N GLN A 138 12.80 6.11 4.41
CA GLN A 138 12.34 7.29 5.17
C GLN A 138 11.23 8.04 4.44
N LYS A 139 11.24 8.11 3.09
CA LYS A 139 10.13 8.70 2.34
C LYS A 139 8.81 7.99 2.62
N TRP A 140 8.81 6.65 2.68
CA TRP A 140 7.60 5.88 3.02
C TRP A 140 7.07 6.22 4.41
N LEU A 141 7.96 6.36 5.41
CA LEU A 141 7.56 6.76 6.76
C LEU A 141 7.03 8.21 6.81
N MET A 142 7.55 9.10 5.97
CA MET A 142 7.08 10.49 5.88
C MET A 142 5.70 10.65 5.23
N THR A 143 5.14 9.60 4.61
CA THR A 143 3.79 9.65 4.01
C THR A 143 2.65 9.67 5.03
N GLU A 144 2.93 9.43 6.32
CA GLU A 144 1.92 9.24 7.36
C GLU A 144 0.84 10.32 7.40
N ALA A 145 1.22 11.59 7.27
CA ALA A 145 0.27 12.70 7.32
C ALA A 145 -0.73 12.64 6.16
N ALA A 146 -0.23 12.42 4.93
CA ALA A 146 -1.07 12.30 3.73
C ALA A 146 -2.01 11.09 3.82
N VAL A 147 -1.52 9.97 4.36
CA VAL A 147 -2.35 8.76 4.55
C VAL A 147 -3.44 9.00 5.60
N LYS A 148 -3.12 9.66 6.73
CA LYS A 148 -4.10 10.02 7.76
C LYS A 148 -5.18 10.94 7.21
N ASP A 149 -4.80 11.93 6.40
CA ASP A 149 -5.74 12.85 5.76
C ASP A 149 -6.67 12.12 4.77
N ALA A 150 -6.12 11.21 3.95
CA ALA A 150 -6.89 10.38 3.04
C ALA A 150 -7.89 9.46 3.78
N GLN A 151 -7.45 8.82 4.87
CA GLN A 151 -8.32 7.98 5.71
C GLN A 151 -9.43 8.80 6.39
N ALA A 152 -9.11 10.02 6.86
CA ALA A 152 -10.12 10.90 7.44
C ALA A 152 -11.16 11.35 6.40
N ALA A 153 -10.74 11.63 5.16
CA ALA A 153 -11.64 11.95 4.06
C ALA A 153 -12.55 10.76 3.72
N PHE A 154 -12.00 9.55 3.64
CA PHE A 154 -12.77 8.31 3.45
C PHE A 154 -13.84 8.12 4.54
N LEU A 155 -13.47 8.25 5.82
CA LEU A 155 -14.42 8.10 6.93
C LEU A 155 -15.54 9.15 6.88
N LYS A 156 -15.22 10.38 6.50
CA LYS A 156 -16.19 11.46 6.33
C LYS A 156 -17.16 11.18 5.18
N ASN A 157 -16.68 10.67 4.04
CA ASN A 157 -17.52 10.29 2.91
C ASN A 157 -18.47 9.16 3.28
N CYS A 158 -17.95 8.12 3.95
CA CYS A 158 -18.77 7.03 4.46
C CYS A 158 -19.85 7.52 5.44
N ALA A 159 -19.52 8.47 6.32
CA ALA A 159 -20.48 9.01 7.28
C ALA A 159 -21.57 9.85 6.60
N ASN A 160 -21.23 10.72 5.65
CA ASN A 160 -22.19 11.63 5.02
C ASN A 160 -23.20 10.91 4.12
N ASP A 161 -22.76 9.88 3.38
CA ASP A 161 -23.62 9.14 2.44
C ASP A 161 -24.60 8.17 3.12
N LEU A 162 -24.45 7.93 4.42
CA LEU A 162 -25.39 7.12 5.20
C LEU A 162 -26.63 7.89 5.68
N PHE A 163 -26.65 9.20 5.52
CA PHE A 163 -27.72 10.08 5.98
C PHE A 163 -28.56 10.71 4.85
N TYR A 164 -28.37 10.28 3.61
CA TYR A 164 -29.15 10.70 2.42
C TYR A 164 -29.75 9.52 1.69
#